data_AF-A0A183ENF2-F1
#
_entry.id   AF-A0A183ENF2-F1
#
_cell.length_a   1.000
_cell.length_b   1.000
_cell.length_c   1.000
_cell.angle_alpha   90.00
_cell.angle_beta   90.00
_cell.angle_gamma   90.00
#
_symmetry.space_group_name_H-M   'P 1'
#
loop_
_entity.id
_entity.type
_entity.pdbx_description
1 polymer ?
#
loop_
_entity_poly.entity_id
_entity_poly.type
_entity_poly.pdbx_seq_one_letter_code
_entity_poly.pdbx_strand_id
1 'polypeptide(L)'
;MWGLESDAFYELLLNKSAVFYCHPVSKILLSAASSKYHRLTEHIVTKEYNEKFTITAICAEDEKKNMLPVCSADVTFLDAQHMLGSVMLLYTGDYRLSKDDWINCEPLKDPQRRYFCSL
;
A
#
# COMPACT_ATOMS: atom_id res chain seq x y z
N MET A 1 -5.03 -14.90 4.69
CA MET A 1 -3.93 -14.37 3.86
C MET A 1 -2.76 -15.32 4.01
N TRP A 2 -2.10 -15.69 2.92
CA TRP A 2 -0.98 -16.64 2.96
C TRP A 2 0.33 -15.86 3.02
N GLY A 3 1.26 -16.27 3.89
CA GLY A 3 2.63 -15.74 3.92
C GLY A 3 2.85 -14.50 4.80
N LEU A 4 1.81 -13.91 5.41
CA LEU A 4 1.97 -12.84 6.39
C LEU A 4 2.57 -13.33 7.72
N GLU A 5 2.39 -14.61 8.01
CA GLU A 5 2.91 -15.31 9.18
C GLU A 5 4.33 -15.87 8.98
N SER A 6 4.91 -15.69 7.79
CA SER A 6 6.26 -16.20 7.48
C SER A 6 7.35 -15.37 8.14
N ASP A 7 8.34 -16.02 8.75
CA ASP A 7 9.53 -15.36 9.31
C ASP A 7 10.24 -14.49 8.27
N ALA A 8 10.28 -14.90 6.99
CA ALA A 8 10.88 -14.11 5.92
C ALA A 8 10.17 -12.76 5.72
N PHE A 9 8.84 -12.71 5.87
CA PHE A 9 8.09 -11.47 5.79
C PHE A 9 8.38 -10.56 6.99
N TYR A 10 8.49 -11.14 8.20
CA TYR A 10 8.85 -10.41 9.41
C TYR A 10 10.26 -9.81 9.35
N GLU A 11 11.23 -10.54 8.81
CA GLU A 11 12.59 -10.05 8.62
C GLU A 11 12.63 -8.81 7.74
N LEU A 12 11.78 -8.72 6.70
CA LEU A 12 11.68 -7.52 5.86
C LEU A 12 11.22 -6.29 6.67
N LEU A 13 10.27 -6.48 7.59
CA LEU A 13 9.76 -5.40 8.44
C LEU A 13 10.80 -5.00 9.50
N LEU A 14 11.49 -5.96 10.11
CA LEU A 14 12.51 -5.72 11.13
C LEU A 14 13.74 -5.02 10.57
N ASN A 15 14.19 -5.44 9.39
CA ASN A 15 15.31 -4.82 8.68
C ASN A 15 14.94 -3.46 8.07
N LYS A 16 13.69 -2.99 8.28
CA LYS A 16 13.14 -1.76 7.71
C LYS A 16 13.31 -1.69 6.19
N SER A 17 13.33 -2.84 5.51
CA SER A 17 13.37 -2.92 4.05
C SER A 17 11.97 -2.84 3.44
N ALA A 18 10.93 -3.02 4.27
CA ALA A 18 9.55 -2.80 3.91
C ALA A 18 8.77 -2.14 5.06
N VAL A 19 7.67 -1.46 4.71
CA VAL A 19 6.70 -0.94 5.67
C VAL A 19 5.33 -1.48 5.31
N PHE A 20 4.62 -2.01 6.30
CA PHE A 20 3.29 -2.56 6.09
C PHE A 20 2.22 -1.56 6.56
N TYR A 21 1.44 -1.04 5.60
CA TYR A 21 0.37 -0.08 5.85
C TYR A 21 -1.00 -0.75 5.79
N CYS A 22 -1.93 -0.36 6.68
CA CYS A 22 -3.34 -0.72 6.56
C CYS A 22 -4.27 0.28 7.28
N HIS A 23 -5.58 0.11 7.15
CA HIS A 23 -6.53 0.92 7.91
C HIS A 23 -6.57 0.49 9.39
N PRO A 24 -6.80 1.39 10.37
CA PRO A 24 -6.90 1.03 11.79
C PRO A 24 -7.85 -0.13 12.07
N VAL A 25 -9.00 -0.17 11.38
CA VAL A 25 -9.97 -1.27 11.52
C VAL A 25 -9.38 -2.60 11.07
N SER A 26 -8.61 -2.64 9.97
CA SER A 26 -7.96 -3.88 9.50
C SER A 26 -6.93 -4.37 10.52
N LYS A 27 -6.18 -3.45 11.16
CA LYS A 27 -5.25 -3.80 12.24
C LYS A 27 -5.98 -4.43 13.43
N ILE A 28 -7.10 -3.85 13.85
CA ILE A 28 -7.92 -4.40 14.94
C ILE A 28 -8.44 -5.80 14.59
N LEU A 29 -8.99 -5.96 13.37
CA LEU A 29 -9.50 -7.25 12.91
C LEU A 29 -8.40 -8.31 12.83
N LEU A 30 -7.21 -7.94 12.34
CA LEU A 30 -6.06 -8.84 12.27
C LEU A 30 -5.59 -9.27 13.67
N SER A 31 -5.52 -8.33 14.62
CA SER A 31 -5.20 -8.62 16.02
C SER A 31 -6.23 -9.52 16.70
N ALA A 32 -7.52 -9.33 16.39
CA ALA A 32 -8.61 -10.09 16.98
C ALA A 32 -8.77 -11.49 16.37
N ALA A 33 -8.44 -11.65 15.09
CA ALA A 33 -8.68 -12.90 14.36
C ALA A 33 -7.76 -14.05 14.81
N SER A 34 -6.49 -13.77 15.13
CA SER A 34 -5.55 -14.80 15.56
C SER A 34 -4.33 -14.24 16.28
N SER A 35 -3.90 -14.91 17.35
CA SER A 35 -2.63 -14.64 18.02
C SER A 35 -1.41 -14.81 17.10
N LYS A 36 -1.57 -15.55 15.99
CA LYS A 36 -0.53 -15.77 14.97
C LYS A 36 -0.02 -14.48 14.32
N TYR A 37 -0.81 -13.41 14.31
CA TYR A 37 -0.43 -12.12 13.73
C TYR A 37 -0.05 -11.08 14.78
N HIS A 38 0.04 -11.44 16.06
CA HIS A 38 0.34 -10.48 17.12
C HIS A 38 1.68 -9.76 16.89
N ARG A 39 2.73 -10.51 16.55
CA ARG A 39 4.04 -9.97 16.16
C ARG A 39 3.95 -9.01 14.98
N LEU A 40 3.04 -9.26 14.02
CA LEU A 40 2.87 -8.41 12.85
C LEU A 40 2.24 -7.07 13.21
N THR A 41 1.29 -7.08 14.15
CA THR A 41 0.52 -5.89 14.52
C THR A 41 1.38 -4.79 15.14
N GLU A 42 2.52 -5.14 15.73
CA GLU A 42 3.50 -4.17 16.26
C GLU A 42 4.21 -3.38 15.15
N HIS A 43 4.33 -3.96 13.95
CA HIS A 43 5.02 -3.35 12.80
C HIS A 43 4.07 -2.67 11.80
N ILE A 44 2.76 -2.77 12.01
CA ILE A 44 1.75 -2.14 11.13
C ILE A 44 1.66 -0.65 11.39
N VAL A 45 1.85 0.13 10.33
CA VAL A 45 1.55 1.56 10.28
C VAL A 45 0.11 1.75 9.80
N THR A 46 -0.70 2.47 10.56
CA THR A 46 -2.10 2.71 10.19
C THR A 46 -2.30 4.04 9.51
N LYS A 47 -3.21 4.09 8.54
CA LYS A 47 -3.64 5.32 7.86
C LYS A 47 -5.16 5.40 7.76
N GLU A 48 -5.70 6.58 8.01
CA GLU A 48 -7.14 6.84 7.95
C GLU A 48 -7.61 6.97 6.50
N TYR A 49 -8.91 6.79 6.28
CA TYR A 49 -9.49 7.09 4.98
C TYR A 49 -9.35 8.58 4.64
N ASN A 50 -9.13 8.87 3.36
CA ASN A 50 -8.93 10.22 2.82
C ASN A 50 -7.72 10.97 3.41
N GLU A 51 -6.88 10.30 4.23
CA GLU A 51 -5.60 10.82 4.65
C GLU A 51 -4.58 10.63 3.52
N LYS A 52 -3.98 11.74 3.08
CA LYS A 52 -2.87 11.70 2.13
C LYS A 52 -1.57 11.43 2.88
N PHE A 53 -0.81 10.43 2.46
CA PHE A 53 0.50 10.13 3.04
C PHE A 53 1.51 9.71 1.98
N THR A 54 2.77 10.03 2.21
CA THR A 54 3.85 9.70 1.27
C THR A 54 4.50 8.38 1.67
N ILE A 55 4.64 7.47 0.70
CA ILE A 55 5.44 6.26 0.81
C ILE A 55 6.75 6.50 0.07
N THR A 56 7.84 6.04 0.65
CA THR A 56 9.17 6.16 0.05
C THR A 56 9.72 4.78 -0.23
N ALA A 57 10.19 4.55 -1.45
CA ALA A 57 10.89 3.33 -1.81
C ALA A 57 12.18 3.21 -0.98
N ILE A 58 12.34 2.06 -0.33
CA ILE A 58 13.52 1.78 0.49
C ILE A 58 14.51 1.02 -0.41
N CYS A 59 15.52 1.73 -0.92
CA CYS A 59 16.61 1.13 -1.69
C CYS A 59 17.72 0.66 -0.74
N ALA A 60 18.27 -0.54 -1.01
CA ALA A 60 19.45 -1.04 -0.31
C ALA A 60 20.64 -0.08 -0.48
N GLU A 61 21.48 0.04 0.56
CA GLU A 61 22.56 1.03 0.60
C GLU A 61 23.59 0.85 -0.52
N ASP A 62 23.74 -0.35 -1.05
CA ASP A 62 24.69 -0.67 -2.12
C ASP A 62 24.25 -0.18 -3.51
N GLU A 63 22.97 0.14 -3.71
CA GLU A 63 22.44 0.68 -4.97
C GLU A 63 22.32 2.23 -4.98
N LYS A 64 22.54 2.88 -3.83
CA LYS A 64 22.42 4.34 -3.67
C LYS A 64 23.41 5.16 -4.51
N LYS A 65 24.49 4.56 -5.03
CA LYS A 65 25.51 5.31 -5.79
C LYS A 65 25.10 5.63 -7.23
N ASN A 66 24.12 4.92 -7.81
CA ASN A 66 23.77 5.04 -9.23
C ASN A 66 22.29 5.30 -9.53
N MET A 67 21.41 5.37 -8.52
CA MET A 67 19.98 5.63 -8.76
C MET A 67 19.58 7.09 -8.52
N LEU A 68 18.79 7.60 -9.46
CA LEU A 68 18.00 8.84 -9.44
C LEU A 68 17.14 8.97 -8.15
N PRO A 69 16.62 10.17 -7.81
CA PRO A 69 16.22 10.49 -6.44
C PRO A 69 15.15 9.54 -5.92
N VAL A 70 15.35 9.13 -4.66
CA VAL A 70 14.37 8.53 -3.75
C VAL A 70 12.95 8.51 -4.33
N CYS A 71 12.55 7.39 -4.94
CA CYS A 71 11.21 7.25 -5.52
C CYS A 71 10.19 7.32 -4.38
N SER A 72 9.39 8.39 -4.35
CA SER A 72 8.28 8.54 -3.42
C SER A 72 6.95 8.63 -4.15
N ALA A 73 5.90 8.23 -3.46
CA ALA A 73 4.54 8.18 -3.96
C ALA A 73 3.58 8.70 -2.91
N ASP A 74 2.70 9.61 -3.30
CA ASP A 74 1.58 9.99 -2.45
C ASP A 74 0.44 8.99 -2.61
N VAL A 75 -0.03 8.47 -1.49
CA VAL A 75 -1.09 7.47 -1.40
C VAL A 75 -2.23 8.03 -0.57
N THR A 76 -3.45 7.63 -0.91
CA THR A 76 -4.63 7.89 -0.11
C THR A 76 -5.47 6.63 -0.04
N PHE A 77 -5.92 6.29 1.17
CA PHE A 77 -6.83 5.18 1.39
C PHE A 77 -8.26 5.64 1.14
N LEU A 78 -8.96 4.95 0.24
CA LEU A 78 -10.39 5.16 0.00
C LEU A 78 -11.17 3.97 0.57
N ASP A 79 -12.38 4.21 1.07
CA ASP A 79 -13.22 3.13 1.56
C ASP A 79 -13.72 2.29 0.38
N ALA A 80 -13.33 1.00 0.37
CA ALA A 80 -13.72 0.08 -0.69
C ALA A 80 -15.12 -0.51 -0.50
N GLN A 81 -15.76 -0.30 0.66
CA GLN A 81 -17.11 -0.81 0.98
C GLN A 81 -17.31 -2.32 0.77
N HIS A 82 -16.23 -3.10 0.73
CA HIS A 82 -16.29 -4.55 0.57
C HIS A 82 -16.47 -5.24 1.92
N MET A 83 -15.72 -4.79 2.93
CA MET A 83 -15.82 -5.23 4.32
C MET A 83 -15.22 -4.17 5.25
N LEU A 84 -15.44 -4.31 6.57
CA LEU A 84 -14.89 -3.35 7.54
C LEU A 84 -13.35 -3.25 7.43
N GLY A 85 -12.86 -2.03 7.25
CA GLY A 85 -11.44 -1.75 7.03
C GLY A 85 -10.91 -2.12 5.65
N SER A 86 -11.78 -2.42 4.67
CA SER A 86 -11.35 -2.61 3.29
C SER A 86 -10.97 -1.28 2.66
N VAL A 87 -9.78 -1.22 2.07
CA VAL A 87 -9.23 -0.02 1.45
C VAL A 87 -9.09 -0.25 -0.06
N MET A 88 -9.44 0.77 -0.84
CA MET A 88 -8.98 0.93 -2.21
C MET A 88 -7.81 1.91 -2.21
N LEU A 89 -6.71 1.53 -2.86
CA LEU A 89 -5.54 2.38 -3.01
C LEU A 89 -5.72 3.24 -4.26
N LEU A 90 -5.78 4.56 -4.08
CA LEU A 90 -5.67 5.47 -5.21
C LEU A 90 -4.22 5.96 -5.30
N TYR A 91 -3.51 5.49 -6.33
CA TYR A 91 -2.26 6.09 -6.76
C TYR A 91 -2.61 7.27 -7.69
N THR A 92 -2.76 8.46 -7.12
CA THR A 92 -2.92 9.66 -7.92
C THR A 92 -1.53 10.12 -8.40
N GLY A 93 -1.08 9.55 -9.52
CA GLY A 93 -0.23 10.33 -10.43
C GLY A 93 -1.04 11.48 -11.05
N ASP A 94 -0.78 11.84 -12.30
CA ASP A 94 -1.56 12.84 -13.06
C ASP A 94 -2.90 12.29 -13.61
N TYR A 95 -3.64 11.55 -12.79
CA TYR A 95 -4.90 10.98 -13.19
C TYR A 95 -6.10 11.79 -12.73
N ARG A 96 -6.99 12.07 -13.68
CA ARG A 96 -8.34 12.56 -13.39
C ARG A 96 -9.33 11.42 -13.54
N LEU A 97 -9.86 10.99 -12.41
CA LEU A 97 -11.01 10.10 -12.35
C LEU A 97 -12.29 10.91 -12.62
N SER A 98 -13.08 10.51 -13.62
CA SER A 98 -14.41 11.06 -13.77
C SER A 98 -15.38 10.39 -12.78
N LYS A 99 -16.45 11.09 -12.41
CA LYS A 99 -17.48 10.56 -11.49
C LYS A 99 -18.15 9.29 -12.04
N ASP A 100 -18.21 9.16 -13.35
CA ASP A 100 -18.83 8.02 -14.02
C ASP A 100 -17.92 6.78 -13.99
N ASP A 101 -16.60 6.96 -14.15
CA ASP A 101 -15.63 5.87 -14.02
C ASP A 101 -15.61 5.31 -12.59
N TRP A 102 -15.81 6.17 -11.59
CA TRP A 102 -15.91 5.80 -10.18
C TRP A 102 -17.12 4.91 -9.88
N ILE A 103 -18.28 5.23 -10.48
CA ILE A 103 -19.54 4.51 -10.24
C ILE A 103 -19.53 3.16 -10.96
N ASN A 104 -18.88 3.08 -12.13
CA ASN A 104 -18.91 1.89 -12.97
C ASN A 104 -17.85 0.84 -12.61
N CYS A 105 -16.96 1.12 -11.65
CA CYS A 105 -15.82 0.26 -11.28
C CYS A 105 -15.01 -0.20 -12.51
N GLU A 106 -14.94 0.61 -13.56
CA GLU A 106 -14.16 0.28 -14.74
C GLU A 106 -12.66 0.35 -14.41
N PRO A 107 -11.82 -0.51 -15.02
CA PRO A 107 -10.37 -0.39 -14.89
C PRO A 107 -9.91 1.02 -15.27
N LEU A 108 -9.16 1.68 -14.38
CA LEU A 108 -8.60 3.00 -14.61
C LEU A 108 -7.79 3.04 -15.93
N LYS A 109 -8.17 3.93 -16.87
CA LYS A 109 -7.58 4.01 -18.21
C LYS A 109 -6.47 5.06 -18.29
N ASP A 110 -5.26 4.60 -18.62
CA ASP A 110 -4.05 5.37 -18.94
C ASP A 110 -4.28 6.68 -19.72
N PRO A 111 -4.44 7.93 -19.20
CA PRO A 111 -4.59 9.09 -20.08
C PRO A 111 -3.33 9.31 -20.94
N GLN A 112 -2.18 8.80 -20.49
CA GLN A 112 -0.89 8.84 -21.18
C GLN A 112 -0.49 7.52 -21.82
N ARG A 113 -1.40 6.54 -22.04
CA ARG A 113 -1.07 5.30 -22.79
C ARG A 113 -0.78 5.59 -24.28
N ARG A 114 0.40 6.15 -24.54
CA ARG A 114 1.30 5.80 -25.63
C ARG A 114 2.58 5.29 -24.97
N TYR A 115 2.70 3.96 -24.95
CA TYR A 115 3.91 3.14 -24.69
C TYR A 115 4.16 2.60 -23.26
N PHE A 116 4.21 1.26 -23.26
CA PHE A 116 4.72 0.23 -22.35
C PHE A 116 5.69 0.59 -21.21
N CYS A 117 5.59 -0.20 -20.14
CA CYS A 117 6.69 -1.08 -19.73
C CYS A 117 6.14 -2.46 -19.34
N SER A 118 6.56 -3.47 -20.09
CA SER A 118 6.43 -4.89 -19.78
C SER A 118 7.53 -5.29 -18.78
N LEU A 119 7.14 -5.99 -17.72
CA LEU A 119 7.98 -6.95 -17.00
C LEU A 119 7.31 -8.31 -17.10
#